data_AF-X1H229-F1
#
_entry.id   AF-X1H229-F1
#
_cell.length_a   1.000
_cell.length_b   1.000
_cell.length_c   1.000
_cell.angle_alpha   90.00
_cell.angle_beta   90.00
_cell.angle_gamma   90.00
#
_symmetry.space_group_name_H-M   'P 1'
#
loop_
_entity.id
_entity.type
_entity.pdbx_description
1 polymer ?
#
loop_
_entity_poly.entity_id
_entity_poly.type
_entity_poly.pdbx_seq_one_letter_code
_entity_poly.pdbx_strand_id
1 'polypeptide(L)'
;MTFEEIHRIVGLFAECGITKIRLTGGEPLVRRNIVHLVRELAAIAGIEDLALTTNGVLLETMAEELKAAGLNRVNVSVDSVERENYKRITEFDLLEKVTKGIYKAIEVGLMPVKINTVVLKGINEQDVAALARLSVEMPIAVRFIEYCPTSKSAKPDRFFIPNSQVRRSIESRFGPLAAAVMANANGPAVYFKIKGAAGTVGFISGRTTVFCHLCNRLRLTSDG
;
A
#
# COMPACT_ATOMS: atom_id res chain seq x y z
N MET A 1 1.99 17.84 15.28
CA MET A 1 2.49 16.99 16.37
C MET A 1 3.99 16.79 16.29
N THR A 2 4.67 16.81 17.44
CA THR A 2 6.09 16.50 17.59
C THR A 2 6.31 14.98 17.63
N PHE A 3 7.56 14.53 17.57
CA PHE A 3 7.85 13.09 17.65
C PHE A 3 7.65 12.55 19.06
N GLU A 4 7.91 13.36 20.08
CA GLU A 4 7.71 13.03 21.49
C GLU A 4 6.22 12.79 21.79
N GLU A 5 5.34 13.63 21.23
CA GLU A 5 3.89 13.44 21.34
C GLU A 5 3.44 12.14 20.66
N ILE A 6 3.92 11.88 19.45
CA ILE A 6 3.59 10.65 18.70
C ILE A 6 4.08 9.42 19.48
N HIS A 7 5.32 9.43 19.95
CA HIS A 7 5.91 8.34 20.73
C HIS A 7 5.09 8.08 22.00
N ARG A 8 4.75 9.14 22.75
CA ARG A 8 3.93 9.02 23.97
C ARG A 8 2.56 8.42 23.69
N ILE A 9 1.86 8.89 22.66
CA ILE A 9 0.53 8.38 22.30
C ILE A 9 0.60 6.92 21.87
N VAL A 10 1.59 6.57 21.05
CA VAL A 10 1.77 5.19 20.61
C VAL A 10 2.08 4.27 21.79
N GLY A 11 2.91 4.70 22.75
CA GLY A 11 3.17 3.94 23.98
C GLY A 11 1.90 3.63 24.75
N LEU A 12 1.05 4.64 24.97
CA LEU A 12 -0.25 4.44 25.64
C LEU A 12 -1.19 3.50 24.84
N PHE A 13 -1.18 3.59 23.51
CA PHE A 13 -1.97 2.68 22.68
C PHE A 13 -1.44 1.24 22.70
N ALA A 14 -0.12 1.06 22.81
CA ALA A 14 0.49 -0.26 22.94
C ALA A 14 0.05 -0.94 24.25
N GLU A 15 -0.02 -0.20 25.36
CA GLU A 15 -0.57 -0.67 26.63
C GLU A 15 -2.06 -1.08 26.50
N CYS A 16 -2.81 -0.42 25.62
CA CYS A 16 -4.19 -0.76 25.28
C CYS A 16 -4.33 -1.90 24.26
N GLY A 17 -3.23 -2.56 23.86
CA GLY A 17 -3.23 -3.72 22.96
C GLY A 17 -3.05 -3.43 21.48
N ILE A 18 -2.69 -2.19 21.09
CA ILE A 18 -2.30 -1.90 19.71
C ILE A 18 -0.91 -2.50 19.45
N THR A 19 -0.84 -3.46 18.54
CA THR A 19 0.44 -4.10 18.16
C THR A 19 0.99 -3.65 16.82
N LYS A 20 0.22 -2.88 16.04
CA LYS A 20 0.58 -2.51 14.67
C LYS A 20 0.43 -1.02 14.41
N ILE A 21 1.41 -0.45 13.74
CA ILE A 21 1.45 0.96 13.37
C ILE A 21 1.57 1.08 11.85
N ARG A 22 0.84 2.03 11.29
CA ARG A 22 0.99 2.44 9.89
C ARG A 22 1.29 3.93 9.80
N LEU A 23 2.51 4.24 9.39
CA LEU A 23 2.91 5.60 9.06
C LEU A 23 2.36 5.97 7.67
N THR A 24 1.73 7.14 7.61
CA THR A 24 1.05 7.70 6.44
C THR A 24 1.04 9.23 6.56
N GLY A 25 0.30 9.93 5.69
CA GLY A 25 0.08 11.37 5.77
C GLY A 25 -0.37 11.89 4.40
N GLY A 26 0.31 12.94 3.92
CA GLY A 26 0.50 13.13 2.49
C GLY A 26 1.54 12.13 1.97
N GLU A 27 2.78 12.57 1.81
CA GLU A 27 3.93 11.67 1.60
C GLU A 27 4.80 11.62 2.86
N PRO A 28 4.83 10.51 3.62
CA PRO A 28 5.57 10.45 4.89
C PRO A 28 7.08 10.56 4.72
N LEU A 29 7.66 10.16 3.58
CA LEU A 29 9.11 10.23 3.35
C LEU A 29 9.63 11.66 3.20
N VAL A 30 8.77 12.66 2.97
CA VAL A 30 9.19 14.07 2.97
C VAL A 30 9.33 14.64 4.39
N ARG A 31 8.84 13.94 5.42
CA ARG A 31 8.94 14.39 6.80
C ARG A 31 10.38 14.27 7.26
N ARG A 32 10.99 15.41 7.60
CA ARG A 32 12.36 15.46 8.14
C ARG A 32 12.48 14.51 9.33
N ASN A 33 13.60 13.79 9.39
CA ASN A 33 13.92 12.85 10.46
C ASN A 33 12.91 11.70 10.63
N ILE A 34 12.19 11.29 9.57
CA ILE A 34 11.28 10.14 9.60
C ILE A 34 11.96 8.84 10.04
N VAL A 35 13.24 8.64 9.67
CA VAL A 35 14.04 7.48 10.09
C VAL A 35 14.19 7.44 11.61
N HIS A 36 14.39 8.59 12.26
CA HIS A 36 14.45 8.67 13.72
C HIS A 36 13.09 8.31 14.33
N LEU A 37 11.98 8.84 13.81
CA LEU A 37 10.65 8.46 14.28
C LEU A 37 10.42 6.94 14.16
N VAL A 38 10.78 6.33 13.04
CA VAL A 38 10.67 4.87 12.84
C VAL A 38 11.43 4.12 13.92
N ARG A 39 12.65 4.56 14.24
CA ARG A 39 13.49 3.96 15.30
C ARG A 39 12.84 4.05 16.68
N GLU A 40 12.36 5.22 17.05
CA GLU A 40 11.68 5.43 18.34
C GLU A 40 10.42 4.56 18.44
N LEU A 41 9.61 4.49 17.39
CA LEU A 41 8.37 3.70 17.40
C LEU A 41 8.63 2.19 17.41
N ALA A 42 9.67 1.73 16.72
CA ALA A 42 10.05 0.32 16.71
C ALA A 42 10.59 -0.16 18.08
N ALA A 43 11.07 0.75 18.92
CA ALA A 43 11.56 0.44 20.27
C ALA A 43 10.45 0.32 21.32
N ILE A 44 9.20 0.70 20.99
CA ILE A 44 8.08 0.64 21.93
C ILE A 44 7.67 -0.82 22.18
N ALA A 45 7.71 -1.26 23.43
CA ALA A 45 7.28 -2.58 23.83
C ALA A 45 5.80 -2.83 23.45
N GLY A 46 5.51 -4.00 22.86
CA GLY A 46 4.18 -4.38 22.38
C GLY A 46 3.92 -4.03 20.91
N ILE A 47 4.74 -3.18 20.29
CA ILE A 47 4.69 -2.94 18.84
C ILE A 47 5.44 -4.06 18.11
N GLU A 48 4.70 -4.84 17.35
CA GLU A 48 5.22 -6.00 16.59
C GLU A 48 5.42 -5.68 15.12
N ASP A 49 4.72 -4.66 14.62
CA ASP A 49 4.61 -4.42 13.19
C ASP A 49 4.48 -2.93 12.85
N LEU A 50 5.51 -2.39 12.23
CA LEU A 50 5.60 -1.04 11.72
C LEU A 50 5.62 -1.05 10.19
N ALA A 51 4.61 -0.42 9.59
CA ALA A 51 4.47 -0.31 8.15
C ALA A 51 4.42 1.15 7.70
N LEU A 52 4.89 1.41 6.48
CA LEU A 52 4.82 2.73 5.85
C LEU A 52 3.95 2.67 4.59
N THR A 53 3.14 3.69 4.33
CA THR A 53 2.49 3.88 3.02
C THR A 53 3.09 5.11 2.34
N THR A 54 3.64 4.95 1.14
CA THR A 54 4.37 5.99 0.39
C THR A 54 4.00 5.94 -1.10
N ASN A 55 4.23 7.03 -1.84
CA ASN A 55 4.25 7.03 -3.29
C ASN A 55 5.52 6.36 -3.89
N GLY A 56 6.52 6.07 -3.06
CA GLY A 56 7.73 5.33 -3.43
C GLY A 56 8.86 6.16 -4.05
N VAL A 57 8.67 7.46 -4.30
CA VAL A 57 9.67 8.30 -5.01
C VAL A 57 10.99 8.42 -4.25
N LEU A 58 10.92 8.54 -2.92
CA LEU A 58 12.11 8.65 -2.04
C LEU A 58 12.52 7.30 -1.45
N LEU A 59 11.86 6.21 -1.83
CA LEU A 59 12.04 4.92 -1.19
C LEU A 59 13.41 4.32 -1.51
N GLU A 60 13.92 4.50 -2.73
CA GLU A 60 15.25 4.01 -3.14
C GLU A 60 16.35 4.51 -2.19
N THR A 61 16.34 5.81 -1.88
CA THR A 61 17.38 6.44 -1.06
C THR A 61 17.22 6.18 0.44
N MET A 62 16.02 5.81 0.90
CA MET A 62 15.71 5.72 2.33
C MET A 62 15.44 4.29 2.82
N ALA A 63 15.20 3.33 1.93
CA ALA A 63 14.76 1.98 2.30
C ALA A 63 15.72 1.28 3.27
N GLU A 64 17.04 1.45 3.07
CA GLU A 64 18.07 0.82 3.89
C GLU A 64 18.07 1.38 5.33
N GLU A 65 18.08 2.71 5.46
CA GLU A 65 17.99 3.38 6.77
C GLU A 65 16.68 3.07 7.48
N LEU A 66 15.55 3.04 6.75
CA LEU A 66 14.24 2.70 7.31
C LEU A 66 14.21 1.26 7.82
N LYS A 67 14.79 0.31 7.06
CA LYS A 67 14.91 -1.08 7.48
C LYS A 67 15.77 -1.20 8.74
N ALA A 68 16.93 -0.56 8.76
CA ALA A 68 17.83 -0.55 9.91
C ALA A 68 17.19 0.12 11.15
N ALA A 69 16.29 1.08 10.95
CA ALA A 69 15.51 1.70 12.00
C ALA A 69 14.37 0.81 12.54
N GLY A 70 14.11 -0.36 11.95
CA GLY A 70 13.09 -1.30 12.42
C GLY A 70 11.78 -1.29 11.62
N LEU A 71 11.72 -0.62 10.46
CA LEU A 71 10.56 -0.73 9.57
C LEU A 71 10.42 -2.17 9.05
N ASN A 72 9.23 -2.75 9.17
CA ASN A 72 9.00 -4.13 8.73
C ASN A 72 8.65 -4.21 7.25
N ARG A 73 7.74 -3.34 6.77
CA ARG A 73 7.19 -3.44 5.41
C ARG A 73 6.67 -2.12 4.86
N VAL A 74 6.48 -2.10 3.54
CA VAL A 74 5.99 -0.92 2.81
C VAL A 74 4.75 -1.22 1.96
N ASN A 75 3.88 -0.23 1.87
CA ASN A 75 2.85 -0.13 0.86
C ASN A 75 3.22 1.01 -0.08
N VAL A 76 3.34 0.74 -1.38
CA VAL A 76 3.64 1.73 -2.40
C VAL A 76 2.39 2.01 -3.22
N SER A 77 1.95 3.25 -3.29
CA SER A 77 0.82 3.66 -4.14
C SER A 77 1.31 3.84 -5.58
N VAL A 78 0.81 3.00 -6.50
CA VAL A 78 1.16 3.04 -7.92
C VAL A 78 -0.13 2.83 -8.72
N ASP A 79 -0.61 3.88 -9.37
CA ASP A 79 -1.86 3.84 -10.13
C ASP A 79 -1.67 3.47 -11.60
N SER A 80 -0.43 3.36 -12.07
CA SER A 80 -0.07 3.01 -13.45
C SER A 80 1.38 2.53 -13.55
N VAL A 81 1.65 1.60 -14.45
CA VAL A 81 3.02 1.17 -14.87
C VAL A 81 3.38 1.65 -16.27
N GLU A 82 2.47 2.37 -16.93
CA GLU A 82 2.69 2.98 -18.23
C GLU A 82 3.12 4.43 -18.02
N ARG A 83 4.33 4.78 -18.45
CA ARG A 83 4.97 6.08 -18.14
C ARG A 83 4.05 7.28 -18.42
N GLU A 84 3.41 7.31 -19.58
CA GLU A 84 2.51 8.40 -19.97
C GLU A 84 1.27 8.48 -19.07
N ASN A 85 0.68 7.34 -18.72
CA ASN A 85 -0.50 7.32 -17.86
C ASN A 85 -0.14 7.65 -16.40
N TYR A 86 1.00 7.16 -15.91
CA TYR A 86 1.57 7.54 -14.62
C TYR A 86 1.79 9.05 -14.54
N LYS A 87 2.45 9.64 -15.56
CA LYS A 87 2.71 11.08 -15.62
C LYS A 87 1.41 11.88 -15.67
N ARG A 88 0.41 11.41 -16.41
CA ARG A 88 -0.92 12.04 -16.45
C ARG A 88 -1.65 11.99 -15.11
N ILE A 89 -1.52 10.90 -14.36
CA ILE A 89 -2.20 10.72 -13.07
C ILE A 89 -1.49 11.51 -11.95
N THR A 90 -0.17 11.47 -11.93
CA THR A 90 0.65 12.04 -10.85
C THR A 90 1.12 13.47 -11.15
N GLU A 91 1.00 13.91 -12.41
CA GLU A 91 1.58 15.15 -12.95
C GLU A 91 3.12 15.18 -12.99
N PHE A 92 3.79 14.08 -12.63
CA PHE A 92 5.25 13.96 -12.60
C PHE A 92 5.74 12.72 -13.34
N ASP A 93 6.90 12.85 -14.01
CA ASP A 93 7.55 11.75 -14.73
C ASP A 93 8.56 11.03 -13.82
N LEU A 94 8.06 10.31 -12.81
CA LEU A 94 8.87 9.72 -11.73
C LEU A 94 8.71 8.20 -11.60
N LEU A 95 8.05 7.55 -12.55
CA LEU A 95 7.79 6.10 -12.51
C LEU A 95 9.07 5.27 -12.36
N GLU A 96 10.15 5.68 -13.01
CA GLU A 96 11.45 4.99 -12.90
C GLU A 96 11.98 5.00 -11.46
N LYS A 97 11.89 6.15 -10.77
CA LYS A 97 12.32 6.27 -9.36
C LYS A 97 11.47 5.40 -8.44
N VAL A 98 10.15 5.39 -8.65
CA VAL A 98 9.24 4.52 -7.88
C VAL A 98 9.58 3.05 -8.09
N THR A 99 9.87 2.65 -9.33
CA THR A 99 10.24 1.28 -9.68
C THR A 99 11.55 0.88 -8.99
N LYS A 100 12.59 1.74 -9.04
CA LYS A 100 13.84 1.53 -8.30
C LYS A 100 13.62 1.44 -6.79
N GLY A 101 12.74 2.28 -6.24
CA GLY A 101 12.34 2.22 -4.83
C GLY A 101 11.69 0.89 -4.43
N ILE A 102 10.83 0.33 -5.29
CA ILE A 102 10.22 -0.99 -5.07
C ILE A 102 11.28 -2.08 -5.06
N TYR A 103 12.21 -2.08 -6.03
CA TYR A 103 13.30 -3.05 -6.06
C TYR A 103 14.19 -2.95 -4.82
N LYS A 104 14.61 -1.74 -4.43
CA LYS A 104 15.42 -1.54 -3.23
C LYS A 104 14.69 -1.99 -1.96
N ALA A 105 13.38 -1.76 -1.85
CA ALA A 105 12.60 -2.25 -0.72
C ALA A 105 12.57 -3.78 -0.62
N ILE A 106 12.50 -4.48 -1.76
CA ILE A 106 12.61 -5.94 -1.81
C ILE A 106 14.02 -6.37 -1.40
N GLU A 107 15.05 -5.74 -1.97
CA GLU A 107 16.47 -6.02 -1.72
C GLU A 107 16.82 -5.95 -0.23
N VAL A 108 16.41 -4.89 0.47
CA VAL A 108 16.70 -4.70 1.90
C VAL A 108 15.73 -5.49 2.82
N GLY A 109 14.76 -6.22 2.25
CA GLY A 109 13.85 -7.06 3.01
C GLY A 109 12.74 -6.33 3.75
N LEU A 110 12.18 -5.25 3.18
CA LEU A 110 10.96 -4.59 3.66
C LEU A 110 9.71 -5.37 3.25
N MET A 111 9.57 -6.59 3.77
CA MET A 111 8.61 -7.57 3.30
C MET A 111 7.38 -7.76 4.20
N PRO A 112 6.20 -8.03 3.62
CA PRO A 112 5.92 -8.01 2.19
C PRO A 112 5.83 -6.58 1.62
N VAL A 113 6.40 -6.35 0.43
CA VAL A 113 6.15 -5.13 -0.36
C VAL A 113 4.77 -5.24 -1.01
N LYS A 114 3.91 -4.24 -0.78
CA LYS A 114 2.56 -4.20 -1.32
C LYS A 114 2.40 -3.01 -2.26
N ILE A 115 1.91 -3.24 -3.46
CA ILE A 115 1.48 -2.17 -4.36
C ILE A 115 -0.01 -1.92 -4.15
N ASN A 116 -0.42 -0.66 -4.04
CA ASN A 116 -1.81 -0.24 -3.98
C ASN A 116 -2.16 0.56 -5.22
N THR A 117 -3.26 0.18 -5.86
CA THR A 117 -3.79 0.86 -7.04
C THR A 117 -5.28 1.11 -6.80
N VAL A 118 -5.70 2.37 -6.82
CA VAL A 118 -7.13 2.69 -6.88
C VAL A 118 -7.54 2.61 -8.34
N VAL A 119 -8.45 1.71 -8.67
CA VAL A 119 -8.87 1.51 -10.06
C VAL A 119 -10.03 2.45 -10.39
N LEU A 120 -9.83 3.27 -11.42
CA LEU A 120 -10.74 4.29 -11.89
C LEU A 120 -11.09 4.04 -13.36
N LYS A 121 -12.39 3.91 -13.62
CA LYS A 121 -12.93 3.70 -14.96
C LYS A 121 -12.57 4.84 -15.92
N GLY A 122 -12.08 4.52 -17.11
CA GLY A 122 -11.60 5.49 -18.10
C GLY A 122 -10.34 6.26 -17.70
N ILE A 123 -9.64 5.86 -16.62
CA ILE A 123 -8.38 6.48 -16.21
C ILE A 123 -7.24 5.46 -16.21
N ASN A 124 -7.33 4.39 -15.43
CA ASN A 124 -6.25 3.41 -15.29
C ASN A 124 -6.73 1.95 -15.31
N GLU A 125 -8.01 1.71 -15.63
CA GLU A 125 -8.54 0.34 -15.73
C GLU A 125 -7.83 -0.50 -16.80
N GLN A 126 -7.29 0.14 -17.84
CA GLN A 126 -6.52 -0.50 -18.90
C GLN A 126 -5.13 -0.97 -18.42
N ASP A 127 -4.60 -0.40 -17.34
CA ASP A 127 -3.28 -0.73 -16.80
C ASP A 127 -3.34 -1.93 -15.83
N VAL A 128 -4.55 -2.40 -15.47
CA VAL A 128 -4.77 -3.45 -14.45
C VAL A 128 -3.97 -4.73 -14.75
N ALA A 129 -3.98 -5.20 -15.99
CA ALA A 129 -3.25 -6.43 -16.35
C ALA A 129 -1.73 -6.23 -16.28
N ALA A 130 -1.24 -5.04 -16.65
CA ALA A 130 0.17 -4.71 -16.58
C ALA A 130 0.64 -4.57 -15.12
N LEU A 131 -0.16 -3.94 -14.26
CA LEU A 131 0.05 -3.91 -12.81
C LEU A 131 0.06 -5.31 -12.20
N ALA A 132 -0.90 -6.16 -12.57
CA ALA A 132 -0.98 -7.54 -12.09
C ALA A 132 0.26 -8.36 -12.50
N ARG A 133 0.84 -8.10 -13.68
CA ARG A 133 2.07 -8.74 -14.16
C ARG A 133 3.25 -8.54 -13.22
N LEU A 134 3.32 -7.41 -12.51
CA LEU A 134 4.37 -7.17 -11.52
C LEU A 134 4.43 -8.27 -10.43
N SER A 135 3.27 -8.83 -10.05
CA SER A 135 3.22 -9.95 -9.09
C SER A 135 3.70 -11.28 -9.69
N VAL A 136 3.74 -11.41 -11.01
CA VAL A 136 4.33 -12.59 -11.68
C VAL A 136 5.85 -12.53 -11.57
N GLU A 137 6.42 -11.36 -11.84
CA GLU A 137 7.86 -11.12 -11.95
C GLU A 137 8.53 -10.93 -10.56
N MET A 138 7.83 -10.35 -9.60
CA MET A 138 8.36 -9.99 -8.29
C MET A 138 7.56 -10.60 -7.13
N PRO A 139 8.20 -10.87 -5.97
CA PRO A 139 7.53 -11.42 -4.78
C PRO A 139 6.69 -10.36 -4.03
N ILE A 140 5.84 -9.63 -4.74
CA ILE A 140 5.03 -8.52 -4.21
C ILE A 140 3.54 -8.84 -4.20
N ALA A 141 2.79 -8.13 -3.37
CA ALA A 141 1.33 -8.18 -3.41
C ALA A 141 0.75 -6.94 -4.11
N VAL A 142 0.17 -7.11 -5.29
CA VAL A 142 -0.49 -6.01 -6.03
C VAL A 142 -1.96 -5.98 -5.64
N ARG A 143 -2.41 -4.88 -5.03
CA ARG A 143 -3.76 -4.73 -4.48
C ARG A 143 -4.55 -3.69 -5.25
N PHE A 144 -5.66 -4.14 -5.82
CA PHE A 144 -6.64 -3.30 -6.50
C PHE A 144 -7.71 -2.88 -5.50
N ILE A 145 -7.96 -1.58 -5.43
CA ILE A 145 -8.87 -0.96 -4.48
C ILE A 145 -10.03 -0.35 -5.27
N GLU A 146 -11.25 -0.72 -4.89
CA GLU A 146 -12.44 -0.07 -5.45
C GLU A 146 -12.44 1.40 -5.10
N TYR A 147 -12.71 2.21 -6.12
CA TYR A 147 -12.93 3.63 -5.90
C TYR A 147 -14.17 3.87 -5.01
N CYS A 148 -13.94 4.49 -3.85
CA CYS A 148 -14.97 4.90 -2.92
C CYS A 148 -14.82 6.42 -2.67
N PRO A 149 -15.72 7.26 -3.18
CA PRO A 149 -15.64 8.71 -3.00
C PRO A 149 -16.00 9.08 -1.55
N THR A 150 -15.02 9.51 -0.76
CA THR A 150 -15.22 9.86 0.65
C THR A 150 -15.14 11.37 0.93
N SER A 151 -14.89 12.20 -0.09
CA SER A 151 -14.74 13.66 0.06
C SER A 151 -15.51 14.44 -1.00
N LYS A 152 -15.78 15.72 -0.74
CA LYS A 152 -16.48 16.61 -1.69
C LYS A 152 -15.69 16.85 -2.98
N SER A 153 -14.37 16.70 -2.94
CA SER A 153 -13.47 16.84 -4.09
C SER A 153 -13.26 15.52 -4.84
N ALA A 154 -13.92 14.44 -4.41
CA ALA A 154 -13.79 13.14 -5.04
C ALA A 154 -14.39 13.17 -6.46
N LYS A 155 -13.78 12.41 -7.37
CA LYS A 155 -14.33 12.18 -8.71
C LYS A 155 -15.75 11.59 -8.64
N PRO A 156 -16.62 11.86 -9.62
CA PRO A 156 -17.97 11.30 -9.64
C PRO A 156 -18.04 9.77 -9.64
N ASP A 157 -19.18 9.23 -9.23
CA ASP A 157 -19.43 7.79 -9.18
C ASP A 157 -19.23 7.04 -10.49
N ARG A 158 -19.33 7.73 -11.64
CA ARG A 158 -19.09 7.13 -12.97
C ARG A 158 -17.69 6.52 -13.13
N PHE A 159 -16.73 6.92 -12.29
CA PHE A 159 -15.38 6.37 -12.27
C PHE A 159 -15.26 5.04 -11.50
N PHE A 160 -16.33 4.58 -10.86
CA PHE A 160 -16.35 3.29 -10.18
C PHE A 160 -16.31 2.11 -11.16
N ILE A 161 -15.49 1.12 -10.82
CA ILE A 161 -15.47 -0.21 -11.44
C ILE A 161 -15.45 -1.26 -10.31
N PRO A 162 -16.33 -2.27 -10.33
CA PRO A 162 -16.36 -3.29 -9.29
C PRO A 162 -15.17 -4.24 -9.43
N ASN A 163 -14.69 -4.77 -8.30
CA ASN A 163 -13.57 -5.72 -8.27
C ASN A 163 -13.82 -6.98 -9.13
N SER A 164 -15.06 -7.38 -9.35
CA SER A 164 -15.39 -8.51 -10.24
C SER A 164 -15.01 -8.26 -11.69
N GLN A 165 -15.11 -7.02 -12.18
CA GLN A 165 -14.68 -6.64 -13.52
C GLN A 165 -13.15 -6.53 -13.60
N VAL A 166 -12.51 -5.92 -12.59
CA VAL A 166 -11.05 -5.86 -12.47
C VAL A 166 -10.44 -7.26 -12.42
N ARG A 167 -11.05 -8.18 -11.68
CA ARG A 167 -10.63 -9.58 -11.62
C ARG A 167 -10.74 -10.25 -12.99
N ARG A 168 -11.86 -10.04 -13.69
CA ARG A 168 -12.09 -10.63 -15.02
C ARG A 168 -11.06 -10.16 -16.06
N SER A 169 -10.62 -8.90 -15.99
CA SER A 169 -9.59 -8.38 -16.91
C SER A 169 -8.20 -8.98 -16.64
N ILE A 170 -7.91 -9.35 -15.40
CA ILE A 170 -6.69 -10.11 -15.07
C ILE A 170 -6.83 -11.55 -15.57
N GLU A 171 -7.97 -12.19 -15.31
CA GLU A 171 -8.23 -13.58 -15.69
C GLU A 171 -8.23 -13.79 -17.21
N SER A 172 -8.70 -12.81 -18.00
CA SER A 172 -8.65 -12.89 -19.46
C SER A 172 -7.23 -12.89 -20.02
N ARG A 173 -6.26 -12.31 -19.31
CA ARG A 173 -4.85 -12.26 -19.73
C ARG A 173 -4.01 -13.41 -19.17
N PHE A 174 -4.24 -13.79 -17.92
CA PHE A 174 -3.37 -14.72 -17.19
C PHE A 174 -4.04 -16.07 -16.86
N GLY A 175 -5.31 -16.24 -17.23
CA GLY A 175 -6.10 -17.41 -16.85
C GLY A 175 -6.70 -17.30 -15.44
N PRO A 176 -7.39 -18.35 -14.97
CA PRO A 176 -8.13 -18.31 -13.71
C PRO A 176 -7.21 -18.06 -12.51
N LEU A 177 -7.66 -17.20 -11.59
CA LEU A 177 -6.93 -16.91 -10.36
C LEU A 177 -7.28 -17.93 -9.26
N ALA A 178 -6.25 -18.51 -8.64
CA ALA A 178 -6.42 -19.41 -7.50
C ALA A 178 -6.53 -18.61 -6.20
N ALA A 179 -7.38 -19.03 -5.26
CA ALA A 179 -7.44 -18.40 -3.95
C ALA A 179 -6.09 -18.51 -3.23
N ALA A 180 -5.67 -17.43 -2.56
CA ALA A 180 -4.41 -17.40 -1.83
C ALA A 180 -4.64 -16.86 -0.42
N VAL A 181 -4.02 -17.51 0.56
CA VAL A 181 -3.97 -17.00 1.93
C VAL A 181 -2.61 -16.35 2.12
N MET A 182 -2.59 -15.07 2.48
CA MET A 182 -1.37 -14.41 2.93
C MET A 182 -1.25 -14.57 4.45
N ALA A 183 -0.11 -15.09 4.92
CA ALA A 183 0.25 -15.00 6.33
C ALA A 183 0.28 -13.51 6.73
N ASN A 184 -0.32 -13.17 7.87
CA ASN A 184 -0.49 -11.78 8.34
C ASN A 184 -1.28 -10.88 7.36
N ALA A 185 -2.28 -11.42 6.68
CA ALA A 185 -3.29 -10.68 5.91
C ALA A 185 -4.18 -9.82 6.83
N ASN A 186 -3.61 -8.80 7.47
CA ASN A 186 -4.38 -7.85 8.23
C ASN A 186 -4.92 -6.78 7.27
N GLY A 187 -6.24 -6.74 7.15
CA GLY A 187 -6.97 -5.80 6.31
C GLY A 187 -8.00 -6.48 5.40
N PRO A 188 -8.82 -5.70 4.71
CA PRO A 188 -10.00 -6.17 3.98
C PRO A 188 -9.71 -6.85 2.63
N ALA A 189 -8.43 -7.08 2.32
CA ALA A 189 -8.03 -7.57 1.01
C ALA A 189 -8.27 -9.09 0.90
N VAL A 190 -8.96 -9.50 -0.16
CA VAL A 190 -9.06 -10.92 -0.54
C VAL A 190 -7.97 -11.21 -1.58
N TYR A 191 -7.09 -12.16 -1.28
CA TYR A 191 -5.92 -12.46 -2.09
C TYR A 191 -6.13 -13.67 -2.99
N PHE A 192 -5.52 -13.59 -4.17
CA PHE A 192 -5.45 -14.62 -5.17
C PHE A 192 -4.04 -14.70 -5.75
N LYS A 193 -3.78 -15.78 -6.49
CA LYS A 193 -2.50 -16.04 -7.13
C LYS A 193 -2.70 -16.38 -8.60
N ILE A 194 -1.93 -15.70 -9.46
CA ILE A 194 -1.76 -16.07 -10.86
C ILE A 194 -0.90 -17.34 -10.92
N LYS A 195 -1.23 -18.28 -11.80
CA LYS A 195 -0.48 -19.54 -11.95
C LYS A 195 1.00 -19.24 -12.23
N GLY A 196 1.89 -19.76 -11.39
CA GLY A 196 3.35 -19.58 -11.52
C GLY A 196 3.89 -18.23 -11.02
N ALA A 197 3.06 -17.35 -10.45
CA ALA A 197 3.52 -16.05 -9.97
C ALA A 197 4.39 -16.14 -8.70
N ALA A 198 5.37 -15.25 -8.58
CA ALA A 198 6.17 -15.09 -7.37
C ALA A 198 5.35 -14.50 -6.21
N GLY A 199 4.49 -13.53 -6.53
CA GLY A 199 3.65 -12.78 -5.60
C GLY A 199 2.16 -13.15 -5.65
N THR A 200 1.33 -12.18 -5.27
CA THR A 200 -0.14 -12.31 -5.20
C THR A 200 -0.84 -11.07 -5.75
N VAL A 201 -2.09 -11.23 -6.18
CA VAL A 201 -3.00 -10.12 -6.46
C VAL A 201 -4.07 -10.07 -5.38
N GLY A 202 -4.48 -8.88 -4.95
CA GLY A 202 -5.49 -8.69 -3.91
C GLY A 202 -6.56 -7.71 -4.34
N PHE A 203 -7.77 -7.90 -3.82
CA PHE A 203 -8.92 -7.02 -4.09
C PHE A 203 -9.46 -6.46 -2.78
N ILE A 204 -9.57 -5.15 -2.70
CA ILE A 204 -10.17 -4.43 -1.56
C ILE A 204 -11.48 -3.81 -2.03
N SER A 205 -12.59 -4.31 -1.52
CA SER A 205 -13.92 -3.82 -1.86
C SER A 205 -14.33 -2.71 -0.91
N GLY A 206 -14.33 -1.46 -1.37
CA GLY A 206 -14.80 -0.31 -0.60
C GLY A 206 -16.30 -0.07 -0.72
N ARG A 207 -16.95 -0.64 -1.74
CA ARG A 207 -18.38 -0.46 -2.02
C ARG A 207 -19.14 -1.77 -2.15
N THR A 208 -18.58 -2.76 -2.84
CA THR A 208 -19.27 -4.03 -3.12
C THR A 208 -19.36 -4.96 -1.91
N THR A 209 -18.47 -4.80 -0.94
CA THR A 209 -18.47 -5.59 0.30
C THR A 209 -18.00 -4.71 1.45
N VAL A 210 -18.87 -4.45 2.42
CA VAL A 210 -18.55 -3.58 3.55
C VAL A 210 -17.94 -4.40 4.68
N PHE A 211 -16.75 -4.00 5.15
CA PHE A 211 -15.96 -4.73 6.15
C PHE A 211 -15.82 -3.97 7.49
N CYS A 212 -16.69 -2.98 7.74
CA CYS A 212 -16.63 -2.15 8.95
C CYS A 212 -16.72 -2.96 10.26
N HIS A 213 -17.46 -4.07 10.25
CA HIS A 213 -17.62 -4.97 11.41
C HIS A 213 -16.30 -5.67 11.83
N LEU A 214 -15.28 -5.67 10.98
CA LEU A 214 -13.94 -6.20 11.25
C LEU A 214 -12.90 -5.08 11.49
N CYS A 215 -13.33 -3.81 11.53
CA CYS A 215 -12.41 -2.70 11.64
C CYS A 215 -11.85 -2.57 13.07
N ASN A 216 -10.53 -2.66 13.19
CA ASN A 216 -9.78 -2.53 14.45
C ASN A 216 -8.75 -1.40 14.36
N ARG A 217 -9.07 -0.32 13.62
CA ARG A 217 -8.13 0.76 13.30
C ARG A 217 -8.52 2.05 13.98
N LEU A 218 -7.53 2.68 14.62
CA LEU A 218 -7.57 4.07 15.04
C LEU A 218 -6.74 4.91 14.07
N ARG A 219 -7.09 6.19 13.94
CA ARG A 219 -6.37 7.14 13.07
C ARG A 219 -6.09 8.41 13.85
N LEU A 220 -4.83 8.82 13.83
CA LEU A 220 -4.36 10.13 14.25
C LEU A 220 -4.09 10.96 12.98
N THR A 221 -4.58 12.20 12.91
CA THR A 221 -4.35 13.05 11.74
C THR A 221 -3.07 13.86 11.91
N SER A 222 -2.66 14.59 10.87
CA SER A 222 -1.39 15.34 10.92
C SER A 222 -1.41 16.52 11.89
N ASP A 223 -2.61 17.02 12.20
CA ASP A 223 -2.92 18.14 13.06
C ASP A 223 -3.20 17.75 14.52
N GLY A 224 -3.41 16.47 14.83
CA GLY A 224 -3.74 15.98 16.19
C GLY A 224 -4.85 14.95 16.16
#